data_AF-A0A7S3FL60-F1
#
_entry.id   AF-A0A7S3FL60-F1
#
_cell.length_a   1.000
_cell.length_b   1.000
_cell.length_c   1.000
_cell.angle_alpha   90.00
_cell.angle_beta   90.00
_cell.angle_gamma   90.00
#
_symmetry.space_group_name_H-M   'P 1'
#
loop_
_entity.id
_entity.type
_entity.pdbx_description
1 polymer ?
#
loop_
_entity_poly.entity_id
_entity_poly.type
_entity_poly.pdbx_seq_one_letter_code
_entity_poly.pdbx_strand_id
1 'polypeptide(L)'
;PVGELCSRRVLTTEWVEGVRIDRVADPAERGRACAVALSAYLAMLLETGTLHVDPHPGNLLVADSDGALVILDWGLVTTVAPRQQAAILTFVAHLVSEDYAKVDADLLAMGFVPPEKARALQDAGLSRSIASLFSALAAGGGASGFRRELGLPDEDELKELRKKIVKIKDKEKRKQAFIEAAGGSNSKVAKLSK
;
A
#
# COMPACT_ATOMS: atom_id res chain seq x y z
N PRO A 1 -8.58 -27.89 -7.28
CA PRO A 1 -7.70 -29.05 -6.95
C PRO A 1 -8.30 -30.32 -7.54
N VAL A 2 -7.48 -31.22 -8.05
CA VAL A 2 -7.90 -32.55 -8.53
C VAL A 2 -7.85 -33.49 -7.33
N GLY A 3 -8.97 -33.62 -6.62
CA GLY A 3 -9.02 -34.11 -5.24
C GLY A 3 -8.47 -35.53 -5.05
N GLU A 4 -8.76 -36.41 -5.99
CA GLU A 4 -8.33 -37.81 -6.04
C GLU A 4 -6.82 -37.99 -6.27
N LEU A 5 -6.13 -36.96 -6.77
CA LEU A 5 -4.68 -36.93 -6.94
C LEU A 5 -3.96 -36.18 -5.80
N CYS A 6 -4.73 -35.57 -4.88
CA CYS A 6 -4.18 -34.88 -3.73
C CYS A 6 -3.92 -35.83 -2.55
N SER A 7 -2.93 -35.50 -1.74
CA SER A 7 -2.65 -36.16 -0.46
C SER A 7 -2.16 -35.14 0.57
N ARG A 8 -1.88 -35.57 1.80
CA ARG A 8 -1.33 -34.71 2.85
C ARG A 8 -0.02 -33.99 2.46
N ARG A 9 0.73 -34.51 1.48
CA ARG A 9 2.02 -33.95 1.04
C ARG A 9 2.08 -33.63 -0.46
N VAL A 10 0.98 -33.78 -1.18
CA VAL A 10 0.91 -33.55 -2.64
C VAL A 10 -0.37 -32.80 -2.94
N LEU A 11 -0.25 -31.62 -3.54
CA LEU A 11 -1.37 -30.87 -4.10
C LEU A 11 -1.31 -31.00 -5.63
N THR A 12 -2.40 -31.44 -6.24
CA THR A 12 -2.53 -31.53 -7.69
C THR A 12 -3.63 -30.60 -8.16
N THR A 13 -3.33 -29.79 -9.17
CA THR A 13 -4.26 -28.87 -9.83
C THR A 13 -4.25 -29.14 -11.33
N GLU A 14 -5.20 -28.51 -12.04
CA GLU A 14 -5.10 -28.43 -13.49
C GLU A 14 -3.83 -27.67 -13.87
N TRP A 15 -3.21 -28.11 -14.97
CA TRP A 15 -2.10 -27.40 -15.57
C TRP A 15 -2.64 -26.22 -16.36
N VAL A 16 -2.00 -25.06 -16.23
CA VAL A 16 -2.41 -23.84 -16.93
C VAL A 16 -1.20 -23.30 -17.68
N GLU A 17 -1.32 -23.21 -19.00
CA GLU A 17 -0.35 -22.55 -19.86
C GLU A 17 -0.59 -21.04 -19.81
N GLY A 18 0.48 -20.27 -19.61
CA GLY A 18 0.38 -18.83 -19.51
C GLY A 18 1.70 -18.14 -19.24
N VAL A 19 1.70 -16.83 -19.39
CA VAL A 19 2.84 -15.96 -19.14
C VAL A 19 2.67 -15.29 -17.78
N ARG A 20 3.74 -15.27 -16.96
CA ARG A 20 3.73 -14.52 -15.71
C ARG A 20 3.41 -13.05 -15.96
N ILE A 21 2.58 -12.46 -15.10
CA ILE A 21 2.11 -11.08 -15.26
C ILE A 21 3.25 -10.06 -15.43
N ASP A 22 4.39 -10.25 -14.75
CA ASP A 22 5.57 -9.38 -14.85
C ASP A 22 6.39 -9.57 -16.12
N ARG A 23 6.14 -10.64 -16.89
CA ARG A 23 6.85 -11.01 -18.11
C ARG A 23 6.03 -10.80 -19.39
N VAL A 24 4.77 -10.37 -19.27
CA VAL A 24 3.94 -9.99 -20.42
C VAL A 24 4.66 -8.89 -21.20
N ALA A 25 4.96 -9.15 -22.47
CA ALA A 25 5.83 -8.30 -23.28
C ALA A 25 5.17 -6.96 -23.62
N ASP A 26 3.91 -7.00 -24.08
CA ASP A 26 3.14 -5.79 -24.40
C ASP A 26 2.79 -5.02 -23.11
N PRO A 27 3.26 -3.76 -22.96
CA PRO A 27 2.90 -2.93 -21.81
C PRO A 27 1.40 -2.68 -21.66
N ALA A 28 0.65 -2.60 -22.77
CA ALA A 28 -0.78 -2.34 -22.71
C ALA A 28 -1.53 -3.56 -22.17
N GLU A 29 -1.20 -4.76 -22.64
CA GLU A 29 -1.70 -6.03 -22.10
C GLU A 29 -1.32 -6.24 -20.64
N ARG A 30 -0.06 -6.02 -20.28
CA ARG A 30 0.39 -6.08 -18.89
C ARG A 30 -0.41 -5.13 -17.99
N GLY A 31 -0.67 -3.91 -18.48
CA GLY A 31 -1.52 -2.93 -17.79
C GLY A 31 -2.94 -3.43 -17.55
N ARG A 32 -3.56 -4.06 -18.57
CA ARG A 32 -4.89 -4.68 -18.44
C ARG A 32 -4.89 -5.82 -17.42
N ALA A 33 -3.92 -6.73 -17.48
CA ALA A 33 -3.78 -7.82 -16.52
C ALA A 33 -3.62 -7.31 -15.08
N CYS A 34 -2.81 -6.27 -14.87
CA CYS A 34 -2.65 -5.63 -13.57
C CYS A 34 -3.97 -5.00 -13.07
N ALA A 35 -4.76 -4.38 -13.94
CA ALA A 35 -6.05 -3.82 -13.59
C ALA A 35 -7.07 -4.90 -13.18
N VAL A 36 -7.07 -6.04 -13.90
CA VAL A 36 -7.89 -7.21 -13.54
C VAL A 36 -7.44 -7.77 -12.19
N ALA A 37 -6.12 -7.91 -11.96
CA ALA A 37 -5.59 -8.36 -10.68
C ALA A 37 -5.99 -7.43 -9.53
N LEU A 38 -5.84 -6.12 -9.70
CA LEU A 38 -6.29 -5.14 -8.71
C LEU A 38 -7.79 -5.29 -8.42
N SER A 39 -8.62 -5.43 -9.47
CA SER A 39 -10.07 -5.58 -9.33
C SER A 39 -10.44 -6.87 -8.57
N ALA A 40 -9.79 -7.99 -8.90
CA ALA A 40 -9.99 -9.26 -8.22
C ALA A 40 -9.61 -9.18 -6.73
N TYR A 41 -8.50 -8.51 -6.39
CA TYR A 41 -8.08 -8.33 -5.00
C TYR A 41 -8.98 -7.38 -4.22
N LEU A 42 -9.49 -6.33 -4.86
CA LEU A 42 -10.50 -5.46 -4.25
C LEU A 42 -11.82 -6.20 -4.01
N ALA A 43 -12.28 -7.03 -4.95
CA ALA A 43 -13.46 -7.89 -4.74
C ALA A 43 -13.22 -8.89 -3.60
N MET A 44 -12.06 -9.53 -3.56
CA MET A 44 -11.66 -10.41 -2.45
C MET A 44 -11.70 -9.70 -1.09
N LEU A 45 -11.19 -8.47 -1.04
CA LEU A 45 -11.13 -7.66 0.18
C LEU A 45 -12.50 -7.14 0.61
N LEU A 46 -13.26 -6.54 -0.32
CA LEU A 46 -14.43 -5.72 -0.01
C LEU A 46 -15.76 -6.47 -0.17
N GLU A 47 -15.79 -7.52 -0.98
CA GLU A 47 -17.01 -8.27 -1.29
C GLU A 47 -17.01 -9.66 -0.67
N THR A 48 -16.01 -10.50 -0.98
CA THR A 48 -16.02 -11.90 -0.50
C THR A 48 -15.48 -12.06 0.91
N GLY A 49 -14.65 -11.12 1.37
CA GLY A 49 -13.98 -11.19 2.68
C GLY A 49 -12.95 -12.30 2.78
N THR A 50 -12.53 -12.89 1.65
CA THR A 50 -11.48 -13.91 1.58
C THR A 50 -10.37 -13.37 0.70
N LEU A 51 -9.24 -13.01 1.31
CA LEU A 51 -8.15 -12.31 0.66
C LEU A 51 -6.94 -13.22 0.50
N HIS A 52 -6.50 -13.38 -0.74
CA HIS A 52 -5.15 -13.88 -1.03
C HIS A 52 -4.12 -12.80 -0.65
N VAL A 53 -3.21 -13.10 0.28
CA VAL A 53 -2.30 -12.09 0.86
C VAL A 53 -0.90 -12.10 0.25
N ASP A 54 -0.65 -12.94 -0.76
CA ASP A 54 0.65 -13.04 -1.43
C ASP A 54 0.57 -12.75 -2.95
N PRO A 55 0.31 -11.50 -3.38
CA PRO A 55 0.24 -11.11 -4.79
C PRO A 55 1.61 -11.13 -5.52
N HIS A 56 2.54 -12.00 -5.11
CA HIS A 56 3.82 -12.14 -5.76
C HIS A 56 3.64 -12.47 -7.26
N PRO A 57 4.35 -11.80 -8.19
CA PRO A 57 4.15 -12.01 -9.63
C PRO A 57 4.35 -13.45 -10.11
N GLY A 58 5.11 -14.26 -9.36
CA GLY A 58 5.27 -15.69 -9.63
C GLY A 58 3.99 -16.52 -9.44
N ASN A 59 3.01 -16.02 -8.68
CA ASN A 59 1.72 -16.67 -8.44
C ASN A 59 0.64 -16.24 -9.43
N LEU A 60 0.95 -15.28 -10.31
CA LEU A 60 -0.02 -14.65 -11.22
C LEU A 60 0.38 -14.90 -12.67
N LEU A 61 -0.46 -15.65 -13.39
CA LEU A 61 -0.32 -15.86 -14.83
C LEU A 61 -1.43 -15.13 -15.60
N VAL A 62 -1.12 -14.77 -16.83
CA VAL A 62 -2.09 -14.48 -17.89
C VAL A 62 -2.16 -15.74 -18.75
N ALA A 63 -3.33 -16.38 -18.78
CA ALA A 63 -3.52 -17.63 -19.51
C ALA A 63 -3.40 -17.41 -21.03
N ASP A 64 -2.68 -18.30 -21.72
CA ASP A 64 -2.50 -18.20 -23.18
C ASP A 64 -3.79 -18.47 -23.95
N SER A 65 -4.75 -19.17 -23.33
CA SER A 65 -6.03 -19.56 -23.93
C SER A 65 -6.95 -18.38 -24.24
N ASP A 66 -7.10 -17.47 -23.29
CA ASP A 66 -8.15 -16.45 -23.27
C ASP A 66 -7.71 -15.16 -22.55
N GLY A 67 -6.46 -15.07 -22.10
CA GLY A 67 -5.93 -13.93 -21.37
C GLY A 67 -6.46 -13.81 -19.94
N ALA A 68 -7.09 -14.85 -19.40
CA ALA A 68 -7.61 -14.83 -18.02
C ALA A 68 -6.48 -14.67 -17.00
N LEU A 69 -6.77 -13.96 -15.91
CA LEU A 69 -5.88 -13.92 -14.75
C LEU A 69 -5.99 -15.23 -13.97
N VAL A 70 -4.86 -15.86 -13.71
CA VAL A 70 -4.77 -17.14 -12.98
C VAL A 70 -3.96 -16.93 -11.71
N ILE A 71 -4.51 -17.36 -10.57
CA ILE A 71 -3.84 -17.38 -9.26
C ILE A 71 -3.47 -18.82 -8.95
N LEU A 72 -2.16 -19.12 -8.90
CA LEU A 72 -1.64 -20.47 -8.74
C LEU A 72 -1.61 -20.93 -7.28
N ASP A 73 -1.01 -20.12 -6.41
CA ASP A 73 -0.84 -20.43 -5.00
C ASP A 73 -2.00 -19.85 -4.19
N TRP A 74 -2.56 -20.65 -3.29
CA TRP A 74 -3.59 -20.25 -2.34
C TRP A 74 -3.19 -20.61 -0.89
N GLY A 75 -1.90 -20.83 -0.65
CA GLY A 75 -1.34 -21.20 0.65
C GLY A 75 -1.34 -20.06 1.68
N LEU A 76 -1.45 -18.82 1.22
CA LEU A 76 -1.54 -17.63 2.06
C LEU A 76 -2.84 -16.87 1.78
N VAL A 77 -3.89 -17.29 2.48
CA VAL A 77 -5.22 -16.68 2.42
C VAL A 77 -5.66 -16.31 3.83
N THR A 78 -6.34 -15.18 3.96
CA THR A 78 -6.94 -14.72 5.23
C THR A 78 -8.40 -14.36 5.04
N THR A 79 -9.14 -14.35 6.15
CA THR A 79 -10.52 -13.86 6.18
C THR A 79 -10.54 -12.44 6.76
N VAL A 80 -11.34 -11.58 6.15
CA VAL A 80 -11.57 -10.21 6.58
C VAL A 80 -12.99 -10.12 7.13
N ALA A 81 -13.13 -9.76 8.40
CA ALA A 81 -14.44 -9.72 9.04
C ALA A 81 -15.33 -8.63 8.39
N PRO A 82 -16.66 -8.82 8.28
CA PRO A 82 -17.54 -7.83 7.66
C PRO A 82 -17.44 -6.41 8.25
N ARG A 83 -17.19 -6.31 9.56
CA ARG A 83 -16.93 -5.02 10.23
C ARG A 83 -15.66 -4.34 9.71
N GLN A 84 -14.60 -5.11 9.48
CA GLN A 84 -13.36 -4.59 8.91
C GLN A 84 -13.55 -4.19 7.44
N GLN A 85 -14.29 -4.97 6.65
CA GLN A 85 -14.60 -4.61 5.26
C GLN A 85 -15.33 -3.26 5.18
N ALA A 86 -16.37 -3.07 6.01
CA ALA A 86 -17.10 -1.81 6.10
C ALA A 86 -16.22 -0.63 6.55
N ALA A 87 -15.31 -0.87 7.50
CA ALA A 87 -14.37 0.15 7.96
C ALA A 87 -13.36 0.54 6.86
N ILE A 88 -12.84 -0.44 6.10
CA ILE A 88 -11.95 -0.18 4.95
C ILE A 88 -12.69 0.62 3.86
N LEU A 89 -13.93 0.25 3.54
CA LEU A 89 -14.73 0.99 2.55
C LEU A 89 -14.96 2.44 2.99
N THR A 90 -15.27 2.64 4.27
CA THR A 90 -15.48 3.96 4.87
C THR A 90 -14.19 4.80 4.84
N PHE A 91 -13.05 4.18 5.16
CA PHE A 91 -11.73 4.81 5.05
C PHE A 91 -11.43 5.28 3.62
N VAL A 92 -11.63 4.41 2.62
CA VAL A 92 -11.43 4.76 1.22
C VAL A 92 -12.37 5.89 0.79
N ALA A 93 -13.63 5.86 1.22
CA ALA A 93 -14.58 6.93 0.93
C ALA A 93 -14.14 8.28 1.53
N HIS A 94 -13.68 8.30 2.77
CA HIS A 94 -13.15 9.52 3.40
C HIS A 94 -11.86 10.02 2.72
N LEU A 95 -10.97 9.13 2.28
CA LEU A 95 -9.78 9.52 1.52
C LEU A 95 -10.13 10.16 0.17
N VAL A 96 -11.04 9.53 -0.60
CA VAL A 96 -11.43 10.01 -1.93
C VAL A 96 -12.24 11.30 -1.87
N SER A 97 -13.05 11.49 -0.82
CA SER A 97 -13.80 12.72 -0.56
C SER A 97 -12.98 13.81 0.15
N GLU A 98 -11.70 13.55 0.41
CA GLU A 98 -10.80 14.45 1.14
C GLU A 98 -11.26 14.80 2.58
N ASP A 99 -12.13 13.98 3.20
CA ASP A 99 -12.56 14.09 4.60
C ASP A 99 -11.50 13.49 5.55
N TYR A 100 -10.30 14.07 5.51
CA TYR A 100 -9.15 13.56 6.27
C TYR A 100 -9.32 13.65 7.79
N ALA A 101 -10.29 14.43 8.28
CA ALA A 101 -10.60 14.52 9.71
C ALA A 101 -11.13 13.19 10.29
N LYS A 102 -11.64 12.30 9.44
CA LYS A 102 -12.19 10.99 9.84
C LYS A 102 -11.17 9.85 9.83
N VAL A 103 -10.03 10.04 9.15
CA VAL A 103 -9.02 9.00 8.93
C VAL A 103 -8.53 8.36 10.23
N ASP A 104 -8.33 9.14 11.29
CA ASP A 104 -7.86 8.61 12.57
C ASP A 104 -8.88 7.66 13.21
N ALA A 105 -10.18 7.96 13.08
CA ALA A 105 -11.26 7.09 13.56
C ALA A 105 -11.39 5.83 12.69
N ASP A 106 -11.20 5.96 11.38
CA ASP A 106 -11.25 4.82 10.46
C ASP A 106 -10.12 3.82 10.75
N LEU A 107 -8.90 4.29 11.04
CA LEU A 107 -7.77 3.44 11.39
C LEU A 107 -8.00 2.63 12.67
N LEU A 108 -8.71 3.22 13.65
CA LEU A 108 -9.16 2.52 14.85
C LEU A 108 -10.24 1.47 14.51
N ALA A 109 -11.24 1.86 13.71
CA ALA A 109 -12.34 0.97 13.31
C ALA A 109 -11.87 -0.23 12.49
N MET A 110 -10.84 -0.05 11.66
CA MET A 110 -10.20 -1.13 10.90
C MET A 110 -9.33 -2.06 11.77
N GLY A 111 -8.93 -1.60 12.96
CA GLY A 111 -8.06 -2.34 13.89
C GLY A 111 -6.56 -2.19 13.61
N PHE A 112 -6.13 -1.20 12.82
CA PHE A 112 -4.71 -0.88 12.61
C PHE A 112 -4.07 -0.25 13.85
N VAL A 113 -4.89 0.43 14.67
CA VAL A 113 -4.46 1.08 15.90
C VAL A 113 -5.28 0.53 17.05
N PRO A 114 -4.64 0.04 18.13
CA PRO A 114 -5.35 -0.36 19.34
C PRO A 114 -6.08 0.85 19.97
N PRO A 115 -7.29 0.66 20.54
CA PRO A 115 -8.09 1.74 21.13
C PRO A 115 -7.33 2.60 22.16
N GLU A 116 -6.45 1.98 22.95
CA GLU A 116 -5.63 2.65 23.96
C GLU A 116 -4.60 3.63 23.36
N LYS A 117 -4.30 3.51 22.06
CA LYS A 117 -3.39 4.41 21.32
C LYS A 117 -4.12 5.47 20.49
N ALA A 118 -5.45 5.56 20.58
CA ALA A 118 -6.25 6.55 19.84
C ALA A 118 -5.76 7.99 20.04
N ARG A 119 -5.45 8.37 21.29
CA ARG A 119 -4.96 9.72 21.60
C ARG A 119 -3.58 9.98 21.01
N ALA A 120 -2.69 9.00 21.10
CA ALA A 120 -1.36 9.09 20.51
C ALA A 120 -1.40 9.20 18.97
N LEU A 121 -2.39 8.57 18.32
CA LEU A 121 -2.62 8.70 16.88
C LEU A 121 -3.01 10.13 16.49
N GLN A 122 -3.94 10.72 17.23
CA GLN A 122 -4.39 12.10 17.02
C GLN A 122 -3.26 13.11 17.24
N ASP A 123 -2.51 12.93 18.34
CA ASP A 123 -1.38 13.79 18.68
C ASP A 123 -0.25 13.68 17.64
N ALA A 124 -0.09 12.51 16.99
CA ALA A 124 0.90 12.30 15.94
C ALA A 124 0.57 13.01 14.61
N GLY A 125 -0.64 13.53 14.43
CA GLY A 125 -1.05 14.22 13.21
C GLY A 125 -1.01 13.33 11.97
N LEU A 126 -1.30 12.04 12.12
CA LEU A 126 -1.24 11.07 11.01
C LEU A 126 -2.22 11.44 9.90
N SER A 127 -3.43 11.85 10.24
CA SER A 127 -4.42 12.41 9.31
C SER A 127 -3.85 13.52 8.41
N ARG A 128 -3.04 14.44 8.95
CA ARG A 128 -2.36 15.49 8.15
C ARG A 128 -1.33 14.90 7.19
N SER A 129 -0.58 13.89 7.62
CA SER A 129 0.43 13.23 6.80
C SER A 129 -0.21 12.47 5.64
N ILE A 130 -1.31 11.76 5.91
CA ILE A 130 -2.10 11.04 4.92
C ILE A 130 -2.73 12.03 3.93
N ALA A 131 -3.33 13.13 4.42
CA ALA A 131 -3.88 14.18 3.57
C ALA A 131 -2.83 14.74 2.59
N SER A 132 -1.62 15.03 3.09
CA SER A 132 -0.52 15.51 2.25
C SER A 132 -0.04 14.46 1.25
N LEU A 133 -0.04 13.17 1.60
CA LEU A 133 0.28 12.05 0.72
C LEU A 133 -0.71 11.95 -0.44
N PHE A 134 -2.00 11.92 -0.12
CA PHE A 134 -3.06 11.74 -1.11
C PHE A 134 -3.23 12.98 -2.00
N SER A 135 -3.13 14.18 -1.44
CA SER A 135 -3.11 15.42 -2.23
C SER A 135 -1.96 15.43 -3.25
N ALA A 136 -0.76 14.97 -2.86
CA ALA A 136 0.37 14.85 -3.78
C ALA A 136 0.18 13.78 -4.85
N LEU A 137 -0.41 12.63 -4.49
CA LEU A 137 -0.71 11.55 -5.42
C LEU A 137 -1.76 11.98 -6.44
N ALA A 138 -2.79 12.72 -6.03
CA ALA A 138 -3.82 13.27 -6.89
C ALA A 138 -3.27 14.29 -7.90
N ALA A 139 -2.25 15.06 -7.51
CA ALA A 139 -1.54 15.99 -8.41
C ALA A 139 -0.67 15.28 -9.48
N GLY A 140 -0.44 13.97 -9.35
CA GLY A 140 0.33 13.16 -10.29
C GLY A 140 1.85 13.20 -10.06
N GLY A 141 2.58 12.33 -10.78
CA GLY A 141 4.05 12.25 -10.70
C GLY A 141 4.61 11.20 -9.74
N GLY A 142 3.78 10.33 -9.14
CA GLY A 142 4.24 9.20 -8.33
C GLY A 142 5.13 9.61 -7.15
N ALA A 143 6.15 8.80 -6.83
CA ALA A 143 7.06 9.07 -5.70
C ALA A 143 7.85 10.39 -5.84
N SER A 144 8.12 10.84 -7.07
CA SER A 144 8.81 12.12 -7.31
C SER A 144 7.86 13.32 -7.14
N GLY A 145 6.59 13.19 -7.55
CA GLY A 145 5.53 14.16 -7.28
C GLY A 145 5.30 14.33 -5.77
N PHE A 146 5.23 13.22 -5.04
CA PHE A 146 5.12 13.22 -3.58
C PHE A 146 6.27 13.95 -2.87
N ARG A 147 7.51 13.70 -3.29
CA ARG A 147 8.69 14.39 -2.74
C ARG A 147 8.61 15.89 -2.97
N ARG A 148 8.27 16.31 -4.19
CA ARG A 148 8.12 17.73 -4.54
C ARG A 148 7.04 18.39 -3.70
N GLU A 149 5.90 17.73 -3.54
CA GLU A 149 4.76 18.28 -2.78
C GLU A 149 5.08 18.49 -1.31
N LEU A 150 5.88 17.59 -0.71
CA LEU A 150 6.37 17.71 0.66
C LEU A 150 7.54 18.68 0.82
N GLY A 151 8.18 19.12 -0.26
CA GLY A 151 9.43 19.89 -0.21
C GLY A 151 10.63 19.04 0.23
N LEU A 152 10.58 17.72 0.00
CA LEU A 152 11.71 16.83 0.30
C LEU A 152 12.83 17.02 -0.73
N PRO A 153 14.11 16.86 -0.31
CA PRO A 153 15.26 16.88 -1.22
C PRO A 153 15.13 15.82 -2.31
N ASP A 154 15.87 16.00 -3.41
CA ASP A 154 15.94 14.98 -4.45
C ASP A 154 16.65 13.69 -3.95
N GLU A 155 16.68 12.65 -4.80
CA GLU A 155 17.15 11.33 -4.38
C GLU A 155 18.65 11.28 -4.03
N ASP A 156 19.45 12.12 -4.70
CA ASP A 156 20.89 12.20 -4.47
C ASP A 156 21.20 13.05 -3.23
N GLU A 157 20.46 14.13 -3.03
CA GLU A 157 20.49 14.92 -1.80
C GLU A 157 20.05 14.08 -0.59
N LEU A 158 19.01 13.24 -0.72
CA LEU A 158 18.55 12.32 0.33
C LEU A 158 19.60 11.28 0.70
N LYS A 159 20.33 10.73 -0.27
CA LYS A 159 21.44 9.78 -0.02
C LYS A 159 22.54 10.45 0.79
N GLU A 160 22.93 11.67 0.41
CA GLU A 160 23.94 12.44 1.14
C GLU A 160 23.46 12.86 2.53
N LEU A 161 22.19 13.23 2.65
CA LEU A 161 21.58 13.55 3.93
C LEU A 161 21.56 12.35 4.86
N ARG A 162 21.15 11.16 4.36
CA ARG A 162 21.17 9.92 5.14
C ARG A 162 22.56 9.59 5.66
N LYS A 163 23.61 9.74 4.83
CA LYS A 163 25.01 9.53 5.25
C LYS A 163 25.43 10.47 6.40
N LYS A 164 24.98 11.73 6.37
CA LYS A 164 25.26 12.73 7.41
C LYS A 164 24.46 12.45 8.69
N ILE A 165 23.17 12.17 8.55
CA ILE A 165 22.21 12.01 9.64
C ILE A 165 22.41 10.69 10.41
N VAL A 166 22.82 9.60 9.75
CA VAL A 166 23.14 8.31 10.40
C VAL A 166 24.24 8.43 11.45
N LYS A 167 25.15 9.40 11.30
CA LYS A 167 26.24 9.65 12.25
C LYS A 167 25.78 10.36 13.52
N ILE A 168 24.59 10.97 13.52
CA ILE A 168 24.03 11.71 14.66
C ILE A 168 23.35 10.72 15.60
N LYS A 169 23.94 10.43 16.76
CA LYS A 169 23.36 9.48 17.74
C LYS A 169 22.11 10.02 18.44
N ASP A 170 22.03 11.33 18.66
CA ASP A 170 20.91 12.00 19.33
C ASP A 170 19.69 12.10 18.40
N LYS A 171 18.55 11.57 18.85
CA LYS A 171 17.32 11.47 18.06
C LYS A 171 16.69 12.83 17.74
N GLU A 172 16.75 13.80 18.66
CA GLU A 172 16.18 15.12 18.46
C GLU A 172 17.03 15.95 17.50
N LYS A 173 18.36 15.90 17.66
CA LYS A 173 19.28 16.55 16.71
C LYS A 173 19.17 15.93 15.31
N ARG A 174 18.95 14.62 15.24
CA ARG A 174 18.72 13.90 13.98
C ARG A 174 17.43 14.36 13.29
N LYS A 175 16.35 14.51 14.05
CA LYS A 175 15.06 15.03 13.57
C LYS A 175 15.20 16.47 13.07
N GLN A 176 15.89 17.32 13.82
CA GLN A 176 16.11 18.74 13.47
C GLN A 176 16.90 18.90 12.16
N ALA A 177 18.00 18.14 12.01
CA ALA A 177 18.80 18.16 10.78
C ALA A 177 18.00 17.71 9.53
N PHE A 178 17.06 16.78 9.70
CA PHE A 178 16.17 16.36 8.62
C PHE A 178 15.15 17.46 8.25
N ILE A 179 14.57 18.12 9.26
CA ILE A 179 13.62 19.22 9.06
C ILE A 179 14.28 20.42 8.36
N GLU A 180 15.51 20.78 8.75
CA GLU A 180 16.27 21.85 8.10
C GLU A 180 16.49 21.55 6.61
N ALA A 181 16.89 20.31 6.29
CA ALA A 181 17.13 19.88 4.93
C ALA A 181 15.86 19.84 4.06
N ALA A 182 14.70 19.60 4.65
CA ALA A 182 13.41 19.57 3.97
C ALA A 182 12.78 20.97 3.79
N GLY A 183 13.55 22.06 3.91
CA GLY A 183 13.07 23.43 3.75
C GLY A 183 12.80 24.19 5.07
N GLY A 184 13.39 23.76 6.18
CA GLY A 184 13.36 24.47 7.45
C GLY A 184 12.01 24.43 8.18
N SER A 185 11.86 25.28 9.21
CA SER A 185 10.71 25.30 10.13
C SER A 185 9.36 25.64 9.47
N ASN A 186 9.37 26.18 8.26
CA ASN A 186 8.18 26.52 7.47
C ASN A 186 7.82 25.46 6.43
N SER A 187 8.64 24.42 6.24
CA SER A 187 8.36 23.31 5.33
C SER A 187 7.10 22.54 5.74
N LYS A 188 6.46 21.87 4.77
CA LYS A 188 5.35 20.95 5.05
C LYS A 188 5.81 19.81 5.97
N VAL A 189 7.04 19.32 5.83
CA VAL A 189 7.66 18.33 6.74
C VAL A 189 7.78 18.86 8.18
N ALA A 190 8.14 20.12 8.38
CA ALA A 190 8.17 20.74 9.71
C ALA A 190 6.77 20.88 10.33
N LYS A 191 5.77 21.19 9.51
CA LYS A 191 4.36 21.30 9.95
C LYS A 191 3.72 19.95 10.26
N LEU A 192 4.19 18.87 9.63
CA LEU A 192 3.78 17.49 9.89
C LEU A 192 4.46 16.88 11.13
N SER A 193 5.56 17.48 11.61
CA SER A 193 6.36 16.98 12.73
C SER A 193 6.17 17.75 14.05
N LYS A 194 5.22 18.69 14.04
CA LYS A 194 4.65 19.44 15.18
C LYS A 194 3.28 18.90 15.54
#